data_AF-A0A1I3BZG7-F1
#
_entry.id   AF-A0A1I3BZG7-F1
#
_cell.length_a   1.000
_cell.length_b   1.000
_cell.length_c   1.000
_cell.angle_alpha   90.00
_cell.angle_beta   90.00
_cell.angle_gamma   90.00
#
_symmetry.space_group_name_H-M   'P 1'
#
loop_
_entity.id
_entity.type
_entity.pdbx_description
1 polymer ?
#
loop_
_entity_poly.entity_id
_entity_poly.type
_entity_poly.pdbx_seq_one_letter_code
_entity_poly.pdbx_strand_id
1 'polypeptide(L)'
;MYRSFAGGFALEASLCGTLAVASGFIGLFTEDRQNELVKELFDWYKQAELPVYNPEFPDHAVTVSGSTSCYESVSKFIEKEGVAFNSPERSSRCAGVSAEVVRQTAIILNREFA
;
A
#
# COMPACT_ATOMS: atom_id res chain seq x y z
N MET A 1 4.52 -10.56 -13.71
CA MET A 1 5.04 -9.23 -14.10
C MET A 1 5.50 -8.41 -12.88
N TYR A 2 4.64 -8.17 -11.88
CA TYR A 2 4.92 -7.22 -10.79
C TYR A 2 5.83 -7.69 -9.63
N ARG A 3 6.54 -8.83 -9.77
CA ARG A 3 7.37 -9.39 -8.66
C ARG A 3 8.51 -8.45 -8.27
N SER A 4 9.01 -7.65 -9.21
CA SER A 4 10.05 -6.64 -8.98
C SER A 4 9.64 -5.54 -8.01
N PHE A 5 8.34 -5.28 -7.78
CA PHE A 5 7.89 -4.25 -6.84
C PHE A 5 7.92 -4.70 -5.37
N ALA A 6 8.16 -5.98 -5.11
CA ALA A 6 8.16 -6.51 -3.77
C ALA A 6 9.26 -5.90 -2.89
N GLY A 7 8.95 -5.69 -1.61
CA GLY A 7 9.89 -5.15 -0.63
C GLY A 7 10.38 -3.73 -0.95
N GLY A 8 9.58 -2.94 -1.67
CA GLY A 8 9.96 -1.57 -2.01
C GLY A 8 10.88 -1.47 -3.21
N PHE A 9 10.50 -2.13 -4.31
CA PHE A 9 11.28 -2.26 -5.54
C PHE A 9 12.60 -3.04 -5.35
N ALA A 10 12.62 -4.29 -5.79
CA ALA A 10 13.77 -5.20 -5.69
C ALA A 10 14.35 -5.36 -4.28
N LEU A 11 13.49 -5.29 -3.24
CA LEU A 11 13.87 -5.35 -1.82
C LEU A 11 14.65 -4.15 -1.29
N GLU A 12 14.71 -3.03 -2.02
CA GLU A 12 15.42 -1.80 -1.61
C GLU A 12 14.68 -1.00 -0.52
N ALA A 13 13.49 -1.47 -0.10
CA ALA A 13 12.65 -0.83 0.90
C ALA A 13 12.25 0.63 0.56
N SER A 14 12.23 0.97 -0.74
CA SER A 14 11.86 2.27 -1.29
C SER A 14 10.33 2.48 -1.35
N LEU A 15 9.74 2.88 -2.47
CA LEU A 15 8.30 3.06 -2.63
C LEU A 15 7.53 1.77 -2.35
N CYS A 16 6.48 1.81 -1.54
CA CYS A 16 5.64 0.65 -1.28
C CYS A 16 5.15 0.00 -2.60
N GLY A 17 5.40 -1.30 -2.77
CA GLY A 17 5.19 -1.97 -4.05
C GLY A 17 3.75 -1.89 -4.56
N THR A 18 2.76 -1.94 -3.66
CA THR A 18 1.35 -1.80 -4.06
C THR A 18 1.03 -0.42 -4.62
N LEU A 19 1.66 0.64 -4.10
CA LEU A 19 1.51 2.00 -4.63
C LEU A 19 2.10 2.10 -6.03
N ALA A 20 3.28 1.52 -6.27
CA ALA A 20 3.89 1.51 -7.60
C ALA A 20 3.01 0.80 -8.65
N VAL A 21 2.42 -0.33 -8.27
CA VAL A 21 1.50 -1.08 -9.13
C VAL A 21 0.22 -0.28 -9.39
N ALA A 22 -0.39 0.28 -8.34
CA ALA A 22 -1.60 1.09 -8.46
C ALA A 22 -1.38 2.33 -9.34
N SER A 23 -0.24 3.01 -9.21
CA SER A 23 0.12 4.13 -10.09
C SER A 23 0.19 3.71 -11.55
N GLY A 24 0.76 2.53 -11.82
CA GLY A 24 0.79 1.97 -13.16
C GLY A 24 -0.61 1.73 -13.72
N PHE A 25 -1.53 1.18 -12.92
CA PHE A 25 -2.92 0.98 -13.34
C PHE A 25 -3.66 2.29 -13.60
N ILE A 26 -3.49 3.30 -12.74
CA ILE A 26 -4.08 4.63 -12.98
C ILE A 26 -3.61 5.18 -14.34
N GLY A 27 -2.30 5.11 -14.63
CA GLY A 27 -1.74 5.57 -15.90
C GLY A 27 -2.16 4.79 -17.15
N LEU A 28 -2.73 3.59 -17.00
CA LEU A 28 -3.31 2.86 -18.15
C LEU A 28 -4.63 3.45 -18.63
N PHE A 29 -5.35 4.17 -17.76
CA PHE A 29 -6.71 4.65 -18.04
C PHE A 29 -6.80 6.17 -18.09
N THR A 30 -5.87 6.90 -17.47
CA THR A 30 -5.92 8.37 -17.40
C THR A 30 -4.66 8.97 -18.01
N GLU A 31 -4.83 9.86 -18.99
CA GLU A 31 -3.72 10.56 -19.65
C GLU A 31 -3.35 11.84 -18.88
N ASP A 32 -4.17 12.90 -18.98
CA ASP A 32 -3.83 14.23 -18.47
C ASP A 32 -3.77 14.33 -16.94
N ARG A 33 -4.57 13.52 -16.23
CA ARG A 33 -4.75 13.62 -14.77
C ARG A 33 -4.02 12.54 -13.97
N GLN A 34 -3.18 11.73 -14.61
CA GLN A 34 -2.51 10.60 -13.97
C GLN A 34 -1.79 10.99 -12.67
N ASN A 35 -0.98 12.05 -12.70
CA ASN A 35 -0.19 12.47 -11.55
C ASN A 35 -1.06 12.98 -10.39
N GLU A 36 -2.20 13.62 -10.69
CA GLU A 36 -3.13 14.12 -9.68
C GLU A 36 -3.78 12.95 -8.93
N LEU A 37 -4.28 11.96 -9.66
CA LEU A 37 -4.95 10.79 -9.08
C LEU A 37 -3.98 9.88 -8.32
N VAL A 38 -2.75 9.72 -8.84
CA VAL A 38 -1.68 9.03 -8.11
C VAL A 38 -1.33 9.76 -6.82
N LYS A 39 -1.23 11.10 -6.88
CA LYS A 39 -0.95 11.91 -5.70
C LYS A 39 -2.06 11.79 -4.66
N GLU A 40 -3.32 11.79 -5.08
CA GLU A 40 -4.45 11.54 -4.19
C GLU A 40 -4.35 10.18 -3.49
N LEU A 41 -4.06 9.11 -4.23
CA LEU A 41 -3.86 7.78 -3.65
C LEU A 41 -2.73 7.79 -2.62
N PHE A 42 -1.62 8.48 -2.90
CA PHE A 42 -0.48 8.56 -2.00
C PHE A 42 -0.79 9.40 -0.76
N ASP A 43 -1.52 10.50 -0.92
CA ASP A 43 -1.94 11.36 0.18
C ASP A 43 -2.91 10.63 1.12
N TRP A 44 -3.83 9.82 0.57
CA TRP A 44 -4.65 8.91 1.34
C TRP A 44 -3.81 7.85 2.08
N TYR A 45 -2.91 7.14 1.38
CA TYR A 45 -2.09 6.06 1.98
C TYR A 45 -1.27 6.54 3.19
N LYS A 46 -0.76 7.78 3.13
CA LYS A 46 0.02 8.37 4.22
C LYS A 46 -0.79 8.60 5.49
N GLN A 47 -2.11 8.78 5.37
CA GLN A 47 -2.99 9.16 6.48
C GLN A 47 -3.92 8.03 6.91
N ALA A 48 -4.15 7.05 6.03
CA ALA A 48 -5.01 5.92 6.31
C ALA A 48 -4.44 5.02 7.41
N GLU A 49 -5.35 4.52 8.24
CA GLU A 49 -5.12 3.45 9.19
C GLU A 49 -5.13 2.12 8.43
N LEU A 50 -3.95 1.51 8.25
CA LEU A 50 -3.77 0.35 7.37
C LEU A 50 -2.98 -0.81 8.03
N PRO A 51 -3.36 -2.08 7.72
CA PRO A 51 -4.60 -2.49 7.06
C PRO A 51 -5.76 -2.57 8.07
N VAL A 52 -7.00 -2.46 7.61
CA VAL A 52 -8.21 -2.89 8.37
C VAL A 52 -8.60 -4.32 7.98
N TYR A 53 -8.37 -4.69 6.72
CA TYR A 53 -8.58 -6.05 6.21
C TYR A 53 -7.33 -6.93 6.34
N ASN A 54 -7.37 -7.90 7.26
CA ASN A 54 -6.36 -8.95 7.39
C ASN A 54 -7.00 -10.24 7.97
N PRO A 55 -7.55 -11.12 7.11
CA PRO A 55 -8.32 -12.28 7.58
C PRO A 55 -7.47 -13.39 8.20
N GLU A 56 -6.18 -13.45 7.88
CA GLU A 56 -5.27 -14.47 8.41
C GLU A 56 -4.85 -14.16 9.85
N PHE A 57 -4.73 -12.87 10.17
CA PHE A 57 -4.40 -12.36 11.50
C PHE A 57 -5.41 -11.28 11.90
N PRO A 58 -6.61 -11.65 12.40
CA PRO A 58 -7.68 -10.69 12.66
C PRO A 58 -7.33 -9.68 13.77
N ASP A 59 -6.54 -10.08 14.76
CA ASP A 59 -6.16 -9.24 15.93
C ASP A 59 -4.87 -8.42 15.70
N HIS A 60 -4.52 -8.14 14.45
CA HIS A 60 -3.32 -7.39 14.07
C HIS A 60 -3.42 -5.89 14.40
N ALA A 61 -2.26 -5.25 14.56
CA ALA A 61 -2.14 -3.82 14.72
C ALA A 61 -2.42 -3.07 13.42
N VAL A 62 -3.16 -1.97 13.57
CA VAL A 62 -3.37 -0.98 12.52
C VAL A 62 -2.41 0.19 12.71
N THR A 63 -1.74 0.65 11.65
CA THR A 63 -0.79 1.77 11.71
C THR A 63 -1.04 2.81 10.63
N VAL A 64 -0.60 4.04 10.89
CA VAL A 64 -0.57 5.12 9.91
C VAL A 64 0.86 5.30 9.40
N SER A 65 1.06 5.11 8.10
CA SER A 65 2.39 5.10 7.49
C SER A 65 3.08 6.47 7.58
N GLY A 66 2.38 7.57 7.32
CA GLY A 66 2.94 8.93 7.26
C GLY A 66 3.81 9.21 6.03
N SER A 67 4.31 8.18 5.35
CA SER A 67 5.04 8.28 4.09
C SER A 67 4.63 7.18 3.10
N THR A 68 5.14 7.25 1.87
CA THR A 68 4.97 6.22 0.84
C THR A 68 6.06 5.14 0.91
N SER A 69 7.01 5.27 1.84
CA SER A 69 8.13 4.35 2.01
C SER A 69 7.66 2.98 2.53
N CYS A 70 8.10 1.93 1.87
CA CYS A 70 7.89 0.55 2.28
C CYS A 70 8.59 0.29 3.61
N TYR A 71 9.82 0.80 3.78
CA TYR A 71 10.56 0.68 5.03
C TYR A 71 9.77 1.28 6.20
N GLU A 72 9.38 2.55 6.10
CA GLU A 72 8.71 3.23 7.22
C GLU A 72 7.34 2.62 7.54
N SER A 73 6.56 2.28 6.52
CA SER A 73 5.25 1.62 6.69
C SER A 73 5.37 0.29 7.42
N VAL A 74 6.34 -0.54 7.01
CA VAL A 74 6.55 -1.88 7.60
C VAL A 74 7.18 -1.78 8.98
N SER A 75 8.18 -0.92 9.16
CA SER A 75 8.86 -0.74 10.46
C SER A 75 7.90 -0.29 11.56
N LYS A 76 6.99 0.65 11.27
CA LYS A 76 5.96 1.07 12.22
C LYS A 76 5.02 -0.06 12.63
N PHE A 77 4.63 -0.91 11.68
CA PHE A 77 3.79 -2.07 11.98
C PHE A 77 4.54 -3.08 12.84
N ILE A 78 5.76 -3.45 12.45
CA ILE A 78 6.61 -4.39 13.19
C ILE A 78 6.81 -3.93 14.64
N GLU A 79 7.10 -2.63 14.84
CA GLU A 79 7.28 -2.05 16.16
C GLU A 79 5.99 -2.11 17.00
N LYS A 80 4.84 -1.75 16.42
CA LYS A 80 3.55 -1.74 17.12
C LYS A 80 3.04 -3.15 17.45
N GLU A 81 3.20 -4.08 16.52
CA GLU A 81 2.77 -5.47 16.65
C GLU A 81 3.73 -6.31 17.52
N GLY A 82 5.00 -5.90 17.59
CA GLY A 82 6.04 -6.63 18.33
C GLY A 82 6.50 -7.92 17.63
N VAL A 83 6.45 -7.96 16.29
CA VAL A 83 6.82 -9.14 15.48
C VAL A 83 8.17 -8.96 14.78
N ALA A 84 8.77 -10.05 14.31
CA ALA A 84 10.00 -9.97 13.51
C ALA A 84 9.73 -9.50 12.07
N PHE A 85 10.76 -8.97 11.38
CA PHE A 85 10.62 -8.57 9.98
C PHE A 85 10.26 -9.73 9.05
N ASN A 86 10.81 -10.93 9.27
CA ASN A 86 10.53 -12.12 8.46
C ASN A 86 9.28 -12.90 8.91
N SER A 87 8.44 -12.30 9.75
CA SER A 87 7.25 -12.94 10.30
C SER A 87 6.13 -13.15 9.24
N PRO A 88 5.31 -14.20 9.41
CA PRO A 88 4.11 -14.37 8.60
C PRO A 88 3.11 -13.23 8.81
N GLU A 89 2.99 -12.69 10.03
CA GLU A 89 2.14 -11.55 10.40
C GLU A 89 2.46 -10.33 9.54
N ARG A 90 3.75 -9.95 9.43
CA ARG A 90 4.17 -8.83 8.56
C ARG A 90 3.84 -9.10 7.10
N SER A 91 4.07 -10.32 6.63
CA SER A 91 3.82 -10.69 5.23
C SER A 91 2.33 -10.60 4.89
N SER A 92 1.48 -11.11 5.79
CA SER A 92 0.02 -11.04 5.69
C SER A 92 -0.49 -9.60 5.78
N ARG A 93 0.08 -8.78 6.67
CA ARG A 93 -0.16 -7.34 6.74
C ARG A 93 0.09 -6.67 5.38
N CYS A 94 1.21 -6.95 4.71
CA CYS A 94 1.49 -6.38 3.38
C CYS A 94 0.45 -6.82 2.32
N ALA A 95 -0.11 -8.02 2.44
CA ALA A 95 -1.21 -8.46 1.59
C ALA A 95 -2.50 -7.68 1.88
N GLY A 96 -2.84 -7.47 3.16
CA GLY A 96 -3.97 -6.62 3.58
C GLY A 96 -3.86 -5.18 3.05
N VAL A 97 -2.69 -4.56 3.21
CA VAL A 97 -2.44 -3.22 2.66
C VAL A 97 -2.58 -3.19 1.15
N SER A 98 -2.16 -4.24 0.46
CA SER A 98 -2.32 -4.34 -1.00
C SER A 98 -3.79 -4.40 -1.40
N ALA A 99 -4.63 -5.14 -0.65
CA ALA A 99 -6.06 -5.19 -0.89
C ALA A 99 -6.74 -3.83 -0.73
N GLU A 100 -6.36 -3.07 0.30
CA GLU A 100 -6.95 -1.75 0.57
C GLU A 100 -6.48 -0.67 -0.40
N VAL A 101 -5.22 -0.73 -0.84
CA VAL A 101 -4.73 0.15 -1.91
C VAL A 101 -5.49 -0.12 -3.20
N VAL A 102 -5.69 -1.40 -3.57
CA VAL A 102 -6.51 -1.74 -4.75
C VAL A 102 -7.94 -1.23 -4.62
N ARG A 103 -8.57 -1.39 -3.45
CA ARG A 103 -9.91 -0.84 -3.18
C ARG A 103 -9.93 0.68 -3.35
N GLN A 104 -8.94 1.39 -2.82
CA GLN A 104 -8.88 2.84 -2.94
C GLN A 104 -8.63 3.29 -4.38
N THR A 105 -7.76 2.59 -5.12
CA THR A 105 -7.56 2.84 -6.55
C THR A 105 -8.85 2.67 -7.33
N ALA A 106 -9.64 1.63 -7.05
CA ALA A 106 -10.94 1.43 -7.69
C ALA A 106 -11.92 2.56 -7.36
N ILE A 107 -11.95 3.06 -6.12
CA ILE A 107 -12.79 4.22 -5.74
C ILE A 107 -12.38 5.46 -6.54
N ILE A 108 -11.08 5.75 -6.64
CA ILE A 108 -10.56 6.91 -7.38
C ILE A 108 -10.92 6.82 -8.87
N LEU A 109 -10.68 5.66 -9.50
CA LEU A 109 -10.97 5.47 -10.93
C LEU A 109 -12.47 5.46 -11.22
N ASN A 110 -13.28 4.82 -10.37
CA ASN A 110 -14.74 4.86 -10.54
C ASN A 110 -15.27 6.29 -10.43
N ARG A 111 -14.71 7.13 -9.55
CA ARG A 111 -15.09 8.54 -9.47
C ARG A 111 -14.65 9.33 -10.71
N GLU A 112 -13.50 8.99 -11.30
CA GLU A 112 -12.99 9.66 -12.50
C GLU A 112 -13.85 9.38 -13.75
N PHE A 113 -14.43 8.18 -13.85
CA PHE A 113 -15.15 7.70 -15.03
C PHE A 113 -16.67 7.53 -14.84
N ALA A 114 -17.23 7.90 -13.67
CA ALA A 114 -18.67 7.89 -13.42
C ALA A 114 -19.36 9.12 -14.00
#